data_AF-A0A3M1AIJ7-F1
#
_entry.id   AF-A0A3M1AIJ7-F1
#
_cell.length_a   1.000
_cell.length_b   1.000
_cell.length_c   1.000
_cell.angle_alpha   90.00
_cell.angle_beta   90.00
_cell.angle_gamma   90.00
#
_symmetry.space_group_name_H-M   'P 1'
#
loop_
_entity.id
_entity.type
_entity.pdbx_description
1 polymer ?
#
loop_
_entity_poly.entity_id
_entity_poly.type
_entity_poly.pdbx_seq_one_letter_code
_entity_poly.pdbx_strand_id
1 'polypeptide(L)'
;QLLQSAATIDAEAPDSVAAGSVLPLKVNITSKTAGHFLPSGAVADRQMWVAITVTDKATGRLLYQSGQLDPNGDLMDRHSDLYPNADYDLVEFSQLMVGENGNDVFFSWQAYGERTQTLPPLATVSPIYSIVIPQDVTGPLQIDLRLRFRSFAPFILRKLNLGDLVEKVPIIDMATWSAEIAVK
;
A
#
# COMPACT_ATOMS: atom_id res chain seq x y z
N GLN A 1 13.12 -13.95 1.47
CA GLN A 1 13.25 -14.85 0.30
C GLN A 1 11.89 -15.28 -0.26
N LEU A 2 11.03 -16.04 0.45
CA LEU A 2 9.73 -16.50 -0.12
C LEU A 2 8.77 -15.36 -0.51
N LEU A 3 8.59 -14.35 0.35
CA LEU A 3 7.71 -13.21 0.04
C LEU A 3 8.20 -12.37 -1.15
N GLN A 4 9.52 -12.21 -1.28
CA GLN A 4 10.14 -11.45 -2.38
C GLN A 4 10.03 -12.18 -3.73
N SER A 5 9.78 -13.48 -3.73
CA SER A 5 9.49 -14.24 -4.95
C SER A 5 8.01 -14.31 -5.31
N ALA A 6 7.10 -13.86 -4.43
CA ALA A 6 5.66 -14.09 -4.58
C ALA A 6 4.97 -13.09 -5.51
N ALA A 7 5.48 -11.86 -5.61
CA ALA A 7 4.92 -10.81 -6.45
C ALA A 7 6.01 -9.85 -6.96
N THR A 8 5.70 -9.08 -7.99
CA THR A 8 6.53 -7.95 -8.48
C THR A 8 5.75 -6.66 -8.50
N ILE A 9 6.50 -5.57 -8.48
CA ILE A 9 6.01 -4.22 -8.74
C ILE A 9 6.88 -3.59 -9.84
N ASP A 10 6.23 -2.97 -10.81
CA ASP A 10 6.83 -2.08 -11.81
C ASP A 10 5.87 -0.93 -12.07
N ALA A 11 6.30 0.07 -12.83
CA ALA A 11 5.46 1.20 -13.17
C ALA A 11 5.77 1.77 -14.54
N GLU A 12 4.73 2.34 -15.15
CA GLU A 12 4.77 3.13 -16.36
C GLU A 12 4.55 4.61 -15.98
N ALA A 13 5.53 5.45 -16.33
CA ALA A 13 5.51 6.90 -16.14
C ALA A 13 6.09 7.57 -17.40
N PRO A 14 5.68 8.81 -17.73
CA PRO A 14 6.32 9.57 -18.81
C PRO A 14 7.76 9.92 -18.45
N ASP A 15 8.68 9.95 -19.42
CA ASP A 15 10.09 10.31 -19.18
C ASP A 15 10.29 11.74 -18.63
N SER A 16 9.27 12.58 -18.78
CA SER A 16 9.28 13.97 -18.30
C SER A 16 7.88 14.48 -18.00
N VAL A 17 7.78 15.46 -17.10
CA VAL A 17 6.54 16.14 -16.73
C VAL A 17 6.79 17.65 -16.62
N ALA A 18 5.79 18.45 -16.99
CA ALA A 18 5.87 19.90 -16.84
C ALA A 18 5.54 20.31 -15.39
N ALA A 19 6.19 21.35 -14.89
CA ALA A 19 5.79 21.94 -13.61
C ALA A 19 4.32 22.42 -13.65
N GLY A 20 3.57 22.20 -12.58
CA GLY A 20 2.15 22.57 -12.51
C GLY A 20 1.19 21.63 -13.23
N SER A 21 1.65 20.51 -13.80
CA SER A 21 0.80 19.52 -14.45
C SER A 21 0.60 18.25 -13.60
N VAL A 22 -0.15 17.29 -14.15
CA VAL A 22 -0.38 15.99 -13.52
C VAL A 22 0.59 14.97 -14.11
N LEU A 23 1.30 14.25 -13.25
CA LEU A 23 2.08 13.07 -13.56
C LEU A 23 1.18 11.83 -13.42
N PRO A 24 0.80 11.15 -14.52
CA PRO A 24 0.16 9.85 -14.44
C PRO A 24 1.21 8.77 -14.13
N LEU A 25 0.95 7.97 -13.11
CA LEU A 25 1.79 6.84 -12.72
C LEU A 25 0.93 5.57 -12.68
N LYS A 26 1.09 4.69 -13.66
CA LYS A 26 0.41 3.38 -13.66
C LYS A 26 1.33 2.36 -13.01
N VAL A 27 0.92 1.83 -11.86
CA VAL A 27 1.70 0.85 -11.09
C VAL A 27 1.16 -0.53 -11.40
N ASN A 28 2.00 -1.46 -11.84
CA ASN A 28 1.62 -2.84 -12.10
C ASN A 28 2.07 -3.74 -10.94
N ILE A 29 1.12 -4.41 -10.30
CA ILE A 29 1.39 -5.41 -9.25
C ILE A 29 1.04 -6.78 -9.81
N THR A 30 2.04 -7.64 -9.97
CA THR A 30 1.86 -8.96 -10.61
C THR A 30 2.12 -10.08 -9.62
N SER A 31 1.16 -11.00 -9.47
CA SER A 31 1.35 -12.23 -8.70
C SER A 31 2.19 -13.21 -9.51
N LYS A 32 3.21 -13.79 -8.88
CA LYS A 32 4.01 -14.89 -9.43
C LYS A 32 3.54 -16.26 -8.95
N THR A 33 2.49 -16.30 -8.14
CA THR A 33 2.01 -17.52 -7.48
C THR A 33 0.81 -18.07 -8.22
N ALA A 34 0.86 -19.36 -8.60
CA ALA A 34 -0.18 -20.00 -9.40
C ALA A 34 -1.32 -20.66 -8.60
N GLY A 35 -1.14 -20.86 -7.29
CA GLY A 35 -2.06 -21.68 -6.48
C GLY A 35 -3.12 -20.92 -5.68
N HIS A 36 -2.80 -19.72 -5.17
CA HIS A 36 -3.65 -18.99 -4.23
C HIS A 36 -3.54 -17.48 -4.39
N PHE A 37 -4.55 -16.77 -3.88
CA PHE A 37 -4.57 -15.31 -3.79
C PHE A 37 -3.46 -14.79 -2.86
N LEU A 38 -3.01 -13.55 -3.09
CA LEU A 38 -2.00 -12.88 -2.30
C LEU A 38 -2.55 -11.58 -1.66
N PRO A 39 -2.34 -11.35 -0.35
CA PRO A 39 -1.81 -12.31 0.62
C PRO A 39 -2.83 -13.42 0.92
N SER A 40 -2.39 -14.68 0.98
CA SER A 40 -3.18 -15.78 1.57
C SER A 40 -2.97 -15.80 3.08
N GLY A 41 -3.85 -16.42 3.90
CA GLY A 41 -3.66 -16.50 5.36
C GLY A 41 -4.92 -16.84 6.15
N ALA A 42 -4.82 -16.79 7.48
CA ALA A 42 -6.02 -16.68 8.31
C ALA A 42 -6.73 -15.35 7.95
N VAL A 43 -8.04 -15.34 7.96
CA VAL A 43 -8.83 -14.16 7.59
C VAL A 43 -8.55 -12.96 8.51
N ALA A 44 -8.45 -11.75 7.95
CA ALA A 44 -8.40 -10.44 8.62
C ALA A 44 -7.07 -9.92 9.20
N ASP A 45 -5.98 -10.66 9.20
CA ASP A 45 -4.73 -10.23 9.85
C ASP A 45 -3.68 -9.61 8.90
N ARG A 46 -3.55 -10.15 7.68
CA ARG A 46 -2.49 -9.77 6.74
C ARG A 46 -2.82 -8.52 5.94
N GLN A 47 -1.81 -7.67 5.77
CA GLN A 47 -1.88 -6.50 4.90
C GLN A 47 -0.71 -6.54 3.92
N MET A 48 -1.03 -6.42 2.64
CA MET A 48 -0.08 -6.12 1.58
C MET A 48 -0.50 -4.81 0.93
N TRP A 49 0.39 -3.87 0.67
CA TRP A 49 0.01 -2.56 0.14
C TRP A 49 1.12 -1.94 -0.69
N VAL A 50 0.75 -0.97 -1.52
CA VAL A 50 1.70 -0.15 -2.27
C VAL A 50 2.07 1.07 -1.45
N ALA A 51 3.36 1.30 -1.23
CA ALA A 51 3.88 2.55 -0.70
C ALA A 51 4.58 3.34 -1.80
N ILE A 52 4.22 4.61 -1.94
CA ILE A 52 4.73 5.54 -2.95
C ILE A 52 5.36 6.73 -2.25
N THR A 53 6.48 7.19 -2.78
CA THR A 53 7.08 8.47 -2.43
C THR A 53 7.55 9.15 -3.71
N VAL A 54 7.15 10.41 -3.91
CA VAL A 54 7.67 11.27 -4.97
C VAL A 54 8.34 12.47 -4.33
N THR A 55 9.60 12.68 -4.65
CA THR A 55 10.40 13.79 -4.11
C THR A 55 11.00 14.62 -5.23
N ASP A 56 11.16 15.91 -5.00
CA ASP A 56 12.03 16.76 -5.81
C ASP A 56 13.48 16.44 -5.42
N LYS A 57 14.22 15.79 -6.32
CA LYS A 57 15.55 15.27 -6.02
C LYS A 57 16.56 16.37 -5.73
N ALA A 58 16.40 17.56 -6.33
CA ALA A 58 17.33 18.68 -6.11
C ALA A 58 17.18 19.29 -4.71
N THR A 59 15.96 19.31 -4.16
CA THR A 59 15.66 19.97 -2.88
C THR A 59 15.43 18.98 -1.73
N GLY A 60 15.19 17.71 -2.04
CA GLY A 60 14.73 16.70 -1.08
C GLY A 60 13.28 16.88 -0.64
N ARG A 61 12.53 17.81 -1.25
CA ARG A 61 11.14 18.10 -0.87
C ARG A 61 10.23 16.93 -1.25
N LEU A 62 9.45 16.44 -0.28
CA LEU A 62 8.36 15.51 -0.54
C LEU A 62 7.24 16.22 -1.32
N LEU A 63 6.86 15.65 -2.46
CA LEU A 63 5.79 16.17 -3.32
C LEU A 63 4.52 15.34 -3.19
N TYR A 64 4.66 14.03 -3.02
CA TYR A 64 3.53 13.10 -2.92
C TYR A 64 3.91 11.84 -2.15
N GLN A 65 2.95 11.27 -1.43
CA GLN A 65 3.08 9.96 -0.78
C GLN A 65 1.73 9.26 -0.65
N SER A 66 1.77 7.93 -0.69
CA SER A 66 0.66 7.04 -0.31
C SER A 66 1.24 5.75 0.29
N GLY A 67 0.45 5.01 1.05
CA GLY A 67 0.86 3.79 1.76
C GLY A 67 1.75 4.02 2.97
N GLN A 68 1.69 5.22 3.56
CA GLN A 68 2.40 5.54 4.81
C GLN A 68 1.60 5.07 6.03
N LEU A 69 2.31 4.93 7.14
CA LEU A 69 1.70 4.56 8.41
C LEU A 69 1.47 5.79 9.29
N ASP A 70 0.41 5.74 10.08
CA ASP A 70 0.20 6.70 11.16
C ASP A 70 1.15 6.44 12.35
N PRO A 71 1.17 7.32 13.37
CA PRO A 71 1.98 7.11 14.58
C PRO A 71 1.66 5.84 15.37
N ASN A 72 0.48 5.22 15.16
CA ASN A 72 0.11 3.94 15.75
C ASN A 72 0.59 2.73 14.92
N GLY A 73 1.24 3.00 13.78
CA GLY A 73 1.70 2.01 12.82
C GLY A 73 0.60 1.51 11.89
N ASP A 74 -0.60 2.06 11.89
CA ASP A 74 -1.68 1.62 10.99
C ASP A 74 -1.59 2.28 9.62
N LEU A 75 -2.10 1.57 8.60
CA LEU A 75 -2.42 2.24 7.35
C LEU A 75 -3.51 3.26 7.64
N MET A 76 -3.47 4.42 6.98
CA MET A 76 -4.50 5.46 7.13
C MET A 76 -5.79 5.10 6.37
N ASP A 77 -6.22 3.84 6.49
CA ASP A 77 -7.49 3.31 6.02
C ASP A 77 -8.56 3.54 7.10
N ARG A 78 -9.72 2.88 6.97
CA ARG A 78 -10.81 2.96 7.94
C ARG A 78 -10.50 2.37 9.33
N HIS A 79 -9.39 1.67 9.51
CA HIS A 79 -8.96 1.10 10.79
C HIS A 79 -7.92 1.94 11.52
N SER A 80 -7.43 3.03 10.91
CA SER A 80 -6.63 4.02 11.63
C SER A 80 -7.50 4.77 12.65
N ASP A 81 -7.12 4.70 13.91
CA ASP A 81 -7.77 5.47 14.99
C ASP A 81 -7.42 6.96 14.92
N LEU A 82 -6.25 7.31 14.36
CA LEU A 82 -5.73 8.69 14.33
C LEU A 82 -6.13 9.45 13.07
N TYR A 83 -6.08 8.78 11.91
CA TYR A 83 -6.31 9.38 10.60
C TYR A 83 -7.18 8.47 9.72
N PRO A 84 -8.44 8.21 10.12
CA PRO A 84 -9.32 7.31 9.40
C PRO A 84 -9.58 7.78 7.96
N ASN A 85 -9.26 6.93 6.98
CA ASN A 85 -9.41 7.18 5.55
C ASN A 85 -8.68 8.44 5.04
N ALA A 86 -7.56 8.81 5.66
CA ALA A 86 -6.79 9.98 5.25
C ALA A 86 -5.92 9.75 4.01
N ASP A 87 -5.60 8.48 3.69
CA ASP A 87 -4.89 8.12 2.45
C ASP A 87 -5.89 7.68 1.38
N TYR A 88 -6.34 8.65 0.58
CA TYR A 88 -7.36 8.43 -0.46
C TYR A 88 -6.87 7.58 -1.65
N ASP A 89 -5.56 7.50 -1.84
CA ASP A 89 -4.94 6.77 -2.93
C ASP A 89 -4.44 5.38 -2.50
N LEU A 90 -4.68 5.00 -1.23
CA LEU A 90 -4.19 3.74 -0.67
C LEU A 90 -4.68 2.53 -1.47
N VAL A 91 -3.72 1.80 -2.04
CA VAL A 91 -3.95 0.47 -2.61
C VAL A 91 -3.51 -0.58 -1.60
N GLU A 92 -4.48 -1.11 -0.87
CA GLU A 92 -4.33 -2.24 0.04
C GLU A 92 -4.88 -3.52 -0.60
N PHE A 93 -4.17 -4.62 -0.35
CA PHE A 93 -4.63 -5.97 -0.57
C PHE A 93 -4.76 -6.70 0.78
N SER A 94 -5.99 -7.03 1.14
CA SER A 94 -6.32 -7.71 2.39
C SER A 94 -7.61 -8.53 2.24
N GLN A 95 -7.84 -9.41 3.20
CA GLN A 95 -9.09 -10.15 3.33
C GLN A 95 -9.66 -9.82 4.70
N LEU A 96 -10.93 -9.48 4.77
CA LEU A 96 -11.57 -8.95 5.98
C LEU A 96 -12.81 -9.78 6.29
N MET A 97 -13.09 -9.99 7.57
CA MET A 97 -14.37 -10.58 7.97
C MET A 97 -15.41 -9.50 8.15
N VAL A 98 -16.65 -9.80 7.75
CA VAL A 98 -17.80 -8.90 7.90
C VAL A 98 -18.86 -9.55 8.76
N GLY A 99 -19.44 -8.79 9.69
CA GLY A 99 -20.59 -9.20 10.48
C GLY A 99 -21.91 -9.11 9.71
N GLU A 100 -23.01 -9.53 10.33
CA GLU A 100 -24.35 -9.55 9.70
C GLU A 100 -24.79 -8.17 9.20
N ASN A 101 -24.39 -7.10 9.89
CA ASN A 101 -24.71 -5.72 9.53
C ASN A 101 -23.73 -5.10 8.52
N GLY A 102 -22.79 -5.88 7.97
CA GLY A 102 -21.77 -5.42 7.04
C GLY A 102 -20.60 -4.66 7.66
N ASN A 103 -20.55 -4.53 8.99
CA ASN A 103 -19.39 -3.96 9.69
C ASN A 103 -18.22 -4.94 9.67
N ASP A 104 -16.98 -4.41 9.65
CA ASP A 104 -15.81 -5.26 9.81
C ASP A 104 -15.80 -5.89 11.21
N VAL A 105 -15.48 -7.18 11.26
CA VAL A 105 -15.29 -7.95 12.49
C VAL A 105 -13.93 -8.63 12.45
N PHE A 106 -13.35 -8.87 13.62
CA PHE A 106 -12.02 -9.48 13.72
C PHE A 106 -12.06 -10.92 14.23
N PHE A 107 -13.09 -11.30 14.98
CA PHE A 107 -13.19 -12.66 15.49
C PHE A 107 -14.04 -13.52 14.57
N SER A 108 -13.56 -14.73 14.26
CA SER A 108 -14.22 -15.64 13.33
C SER A 108 -15.63 -16.05 13.77
N TRP A 109 -15.92 -16.10 15.08
CA TRP A 109 -17.27 -16.38 15.60
C TRP A 109 -18.25 -15.21 15.44
N GLN A 110 -17.77 -14.02 15.06
CA GLN A 110 -18.61 -12.86 14.73
C GLN A 110 -18.85 -12.73 13.23
N ALA A 111 -18.13 -13.49 12.41
CA ALA A 111 -18.18 -13.37 10.96
C ALA A 111 -19.47 -13.97 10.39
N TYR A 112 -20.18 -13.16 9.61
CA TYR A 112 -21.27 -13.60 8.74
C TYR A 112 -20.77 -13.88 7.31
N GLY A 113 -19.71 -13.18 6.89
CA GLY A 113 -19.07 -13.39 5.60
C GLY A 113 -17.68 -12.77 5.53
N GLU A 114 -17.16 -12.64 4.33
CA GLU A 114 -15.86 -12.03 4.05
C GLU A 114 -15.93 -10.99 2.94
N ARG A 115 -15.00 -10.04 2.99
CA ARG A 115 -14.71 -9.10 1.91
C ARG A 115 -13.26 -9.28 1.52
N THR A 116 -13.04 -9.69 0.28
CA THR A 116 -11.73 -10.07 -0.22
C THR A 116 -11.27 -9.07 -1.26
N GLN A 117 -10.16 -8.39 -0.97
CA GLN A 117 -9.46 -7.49 -1.87
C GLN A 117 -8.02 -8.01 -2.00
N THR A 118 -7.85 -9.20 -2.56
CA THR A 118 -6.53 -9.84 -2.69
C THR A 118 -6.10 -9.91 -4.15
N LEU A 119 -4.80 -9.94 -4.40
CA LEU A 119 -4.22 -10.12 -5.73
C LEU A 119 -4.45 -11.57 -6.20
N PRO A 120 -5.19 -11.80 -7.31
CA PRO A 120 -5.44 -13.16 -7.79
C PRO A 120 -4.18 -13.89 -8.28
N PRO A 121 -4.21 -15.23 -8.35
CA PRO A 121 -3.09 -16.03 -8.88
C PRO A 121 -2.73 -15.62 -10.30
N LEU A 122 -1.43 -15.43 -10.57
CA LEU A 122 -0.88 -15.03 -11.88
C LEU A 122 -1.50 -13.78 -12.52
N ALA A 123 -2.25 -12.99 -11.75
CA ALA A 123 -2.91 -11.80 -12.24
C ALA A 123 -2.04 -10.55 -12.01
N THR A 124 -2.32 -9.53 -12.81
CA THR A 124 -1.79 -8.19 -12.65
C THR A 124 -2.92 -7.24 -12.30
N VAL A 125 -2.73 -6.42 -11.26
CA VAL A 125 -3.60 -5.30 -10.91
C VAL A 125 -2.84 -4.01 -11.16
N SER A 126 -3.47 -3.06 -11.86
CA SER A 126 -2.80 -1.86 -12.39
C SER A 126 -3.47 -0.54 -11.96
N PRO A 127 -3.39 -0.13 -10.68
CA PRO A 127 -3.86 1.18 -10.25
C PRO A 127 -3.11 2.32 -10.94
N ILE A 128 -3.84 3.42 -11.19
CA ILE A 128 -3.28 4.64 -11.79
C ILE A 128 -3.37 5.77 -10.76
N TYR A 129 -2.22 6.35 -10.45
CA TYR A 129 -2.10 7.51 -9.57
C TYR A 129 -1.98 8.78 -10.41
N SER A 130 -2.70 9.82 -10.02
CA SER A 130 -2.69 11.13 -10.68
C SER A 130 -2.00 12.15 -9.77
N ILE A 131 -0.69 12.31 -9.92
CA ILE A 131 0.14 13.07 -8.99
C ILE A 131 0.26 14.51 -9.48
N VAL A 132 -0.25 15.47 -8.70
CA VAL A 132 -0.17 16.89 -9.05
C VAL A 132 1.24 17.41 -8.74
N ILE A 133 1.94 17.89 -9.77
CA ILE A 133 3.30 18.43 -9.63
C ILE A 133 3.22 19.95 -9.38
N PRO A 134 3.82 20.47 -8.29
CA PRO A 134 3.83 21.91 -8.02
C PRO A 134 4.53 22.72 -9.13
N GLN A 135 4.12 23.98 -9.30
CA GLN A 135 4.75 24.90 -10.29
C GLN A 135 6.19 25.29 -9.93
N ASP A 136 6.54 25.24 -8.65
CA ASP A 136 7.84 25.64 -8.11
C ASP A 136 8.82 24.45 -7.96
N VAL A 137 8.52 23.31 -8.61
CA VAL A 137 9.39 22.13 -8.57
C VAL A 137 10.68 22.40 -9.36
N THR A 138 11.81 21.98 -8.80
CA THR A 138 13.12 22.12 -9.45
C THR A 138 13.42 20.90 -10.33
N GLY A 139 13.19 19.71 -9.78
CA GLY A 139 13.40 18.44 -10.48
C GLY A 139 14.88 18.00 -10.53
N PRO A 140 15.16 16.81 -11.09
CA PRO A 140 14.18 15.82 -11.53
C PRO A 140 13.37 15.25 -10.35
N LEU A 141 12.24 14.63 -10.65
CA LEU A 141 11.44 13.94 -9.64
C LEU A 141 12.03 12.55 -9.39
N GLN A 142 12.23 12.17 -8.14
CA GLN A 142 12.53 10.79 -7.76
C GLN A 142 11.23 10.12 -7.34
N ILE A 143 10.88 9.00 -7.97
CA ILE A 143 9.74 8.16 -7.62
C ILE A 143 10.28 6.86 -7.03
N ASP A 144 9.82 6.52 -5.83
CA ASP A 144 10.12 5.26 -5.16
C ASP A 144 8.84 4.51 -4.84
N LEU A 145 8.75 3.27 -5.31
CA LEU A 145 7.65 2.35 -5.09
C LEU A 145 8.11 1.15 -4.29
N ARG A 146 7.28 0.72 -3.34
CA ARG A 146 7.49 -0.52 -2.58
C ARG A 146 6.19 -1.27 -2.45
N LEU A 147 6.19 -2.54 -2.81
CA LEU A 147 5.14 -3.47 -2.43
C LEU A 147 5.48 -4.02 -1.04
N ARG A 148 4.71 -3.64 -0.04
CA ARG A 148 4.95 -3.96 1.36
C ARG A 148 4.01 -5.03 1.85
N PHE A 149 4.47 -5.80 2.81
CA PHE A 149 3.68 -6.83 3.48
C PHE A 149 3.95 -6.83 4.99
N ARG A 150 2.90 -7.09 5.76
CA ARG A 150 3.00 -7.51 7.15
C ARG A 150 1.99 -8.61 7.46
N SER A 151 2.35 -9.45 8.41
CA SER A 151 1.53 -10.60 8.79
C SER A 151 0.31 -10.24 9.64
N PHE A 152 0.33 -9.07 10.29
CA PHE A 152 -0.66 -8.72 11.29
C PHE A 152 -0.84 -7.19 11.39
N ALA A 153 -2.07 -6.68 11.32
CA ALA A 153 -2.33 -5.25 11.44
C ALA A 153 -2.23 -4.75 12.91
N PRO A 154 -1.58 -3.60 13.18
CA PRO A 154 -1.41 -3.06 14.54
C PRO A 154 -2.70 -2.79 15.30
N PHE A 155 -3.75 -2.27 14.64
CA PHE A 155 -5.04 -2.03 15.30
C PHE A 155 -5.64 -3.29 15.92
N ILE A 156 -5.36 -4.47 15.33
CA ILE A 156 -5.82 -5.75 15.86
C ILE A 156 -5.07 -6.08 17.14
N LEU A 157 -3.74 -5.91 17.17
CA LEU A 157 -2.96 -6.13 18.39
C LEU A 157 -3.46 -5.26 19.53
N ARG A 158 -3.78 -4.00 19.26
CA ARG A 158 -4.35 -3.10 20.27
C ARG A 158 -5.73 -3.55 20.73
N LYS A 159 -6.60 -4.03 19.84
CA LYS A 159 -7.90 -4.64 20.21
C LYS A 159 -7.76 -5.88 21.10
N LEU A 160 -6.66 -6.61 20.97
CA LEU A 160 -6.32 -7.78 21.79
C LEU A 160 -5.55 -7.43 23.07
N ASN A 161 -5.36 -6.14 23.37
CA ASN A 161 -4.55 -5.66 24.50
C ASN A 161 -3.07 -6.11 24.41
N LEU A 162 -2.55 -6.17 23.18
CA LEU A 162 -1.19 -6.58 22.81
C LEU A 162 -0.44 -5.45 22.07
N GLY A 163 -0.80 -4.18 22.31
CA GLY A 163 -0.22 -3.01 21.63
C GLY A 163 1.30 -2.92 21.72
N ASP A 164 1.89 -3.39 22.81
CA ASP A 164 3.36 -3.42 23.00
C ASP A 164 4.10 -4.34 22.02
N LEU A 165 3.38 -5.16 21.25
CA LEU A 165 3.96 -6.03 20.21
C LEU A 165 3.95 -5.41 18.82
N VAL A 166 3.35 -4.22 18.63
CA VAL A 166 3.22 -3.58 17.31
C VAL A 166 4.58 -3.43 16.62
N GLU A 167 5.58 -2.93 17.34
CA GLU A 167 6.94 -2.75 16.79
C GLU A 167 7.64 -4.07 16.47
N LYS A 168 7.17 -5.19 17.01
CA LYS A 168 7.72 -6.53 16.73
C LYS A 168 7.15 -7.16 15.47
N VAL A 169 6.10 -6.57 14.87
CA VAL A 169 5.55 -7.06 13.60
C VAL A 169 6.39 -6.49 12.45
N PRO A 170 7.19 -7.31 11.75
CA PRO A 170 8.04 -6.81 10.69
C PRO A 170 7.22 -6.40 9.48
N ILE A 171 7.65 -5.31 8.85
CA ILE A 171 7.21 -4.93 7.51
C ILE A 171 8.30 -5.37 6.53
N ILE A 172 7.88 -6.08 5.49
CA ILE A 172 8.77 -6.64 4.49
C ILE A 172 8.48 -5.93 3.17
N ASP A 173 9.50 -5.27 2.62
CA ASP A 173 9.49 -4.82 1.22
C ASP A 173 9.63 -6.07 0.33
N MET A 174 8.53 -6.50 -0.29
CA MET A 174 8.49 -7.67 -1.18
C MET A 174 9.15 -7.38 -2.52
N ALA A 175 8.90 -6.20 -3.06
CA ALA A 175 9.47 -5.73 -4.31
C ALA A 175 9.57 -4.20 -4.28
N THR A 176 10.51 -3.66 -5.03
CA THR A 176 10.75 -2.21 -5.13
C THR A 176 10.94 -1.82 -6.58
N TRP A 177 10.53 -0.60 -6.92
CA TRP A 177 10.80 0.02 -8.21
C TRP A 177 11.14 1.49 -7.98
N SER A 178 12.03 2.05 -8.80
CA SER A 178 12.42 3.46 -8.71
C SER A 178 12.71 4.03 -10.09
N ALA A 179 12.37 5.30 -10.30
CA ALA A 179 12.73 6.03 -11.51
C ALA A 179 12.92 7.53 -11.25
N GLU A 180 13.66 8.17 -12.15
CA GLU A 180 13.81 9.61 -12.21
C GLU A 180 13.04 10.17 -13.41
N ILE A 181 12.21 11.18 -13.16
CA ILE A 181 11.39 11.84 -14.18
C ILE A 181 11.89 13.27 -14.35
N ALA A 182 12.25 13.66 -15.56
CA ALA A 182 12.73 15.02 -15.82
C ALA A 182 11.59 16.05 -15.66
N VAL A 183 11.89 17.21 -15.10
CA VAL A 183 10.97 18.35 -15.09
C VAL A 183 11.26 19.23 -16.31
N LYS A 184 10.22 19.61 -17.04
CA LYS A 184 10.26 20.53 -18.18
C LYS A 184 9.80 21.93 -17.81
#